data_AF-A0A1F3WY81-F1
#
_entry.id   AF-A0A1F3WY81-F1
#
_cell.length_a   1.000
_cell.length_b   1.000
_cell.length_c   1.000
_cell.angle_alpha   90.00
_cell.angle_beta   90.00
_cell.angle_gamma   90.00
#
_symmetry.space_group_name_H-M   'P 1'
#
loop_
_entity.id
_entity.type
_entity.pdbx_description
1 polymer ?
#
loop_
_entity_poly.entity_id
_entity_poly.type
_entity_poly.pdbx_seq_one_letter_code
_entity_poly.pdbx_strand_id
1 'polypeptide(L)'
;MKLKSELFFDTLILVGVAFAIMTTPQAALSASAPATFAEVQSVVTQRCTVCHGAQMQHKNVRLDSPEEIVKHAQRIYQQAVVLKTMPKNNATQITDAERALIGRWFTAGAPRR
;
A
#
# COMPACT_ATOMS: atom_id res chain seq x y z
N MET A 1 -33.74 37.78 -32.56
CA MET A 1 -34.17 37.36 -31.20
C MET A 1 -33.95 35.86 -31.03
N LYS A 2 -32.71 35.42 -30.77
CA LYS A 2 -32.38 33.98 -30.64
C LYS A 2 -31.08 33.79 -29.82
N LEU A 3 -30.95 34.51 -28.71
CA LEU A 3 -29.70 34.55 -27.94
C LEU A 3 -29.89 34.53 -26.41
N LYS A 4 -31.09 34.18 -25.91
CA LYS A 4 -31.41 34.25 -24.46
C LYS A 4 -31.87 32.92 -23.82
N SER A 5 -32.09 31.85 -24.60
CA SER A 5 -32.57 30.56 -24.06
C SER A 5 -31.48 29.58 -23.64
N GLU A 6 -30.25 29.75 -24.12
CA GLU A 6 -29.20 28.74 -23.92
C GLU A 6 -28.43 28.91 -22.60
N LEU A 7 -28.56 30.05 -21.90
CA LEU A 7 -27.83 30.31 -20.66
C LEU A 7 -28.48 29.71 -19.39
N PHE A 8 -29.71 29.21 -19.46
CA PHE A 8 -30.45 28.75 -18.29
C PHE A 8 -30.36 27.24 -18.04
N PHE A 9 -29.79 26.46 -18.98
CA PHE A 9 -29.69 25.00 -18.83
C PHE A 9 -28.40 24.56 -18.13
N ASP A 10 -27.29 25.31 -18.27
CA ASP A 10 -25.99 24.93 -17.70
C ASP A 10 -25.88 25.09 -16.17
N THR A 11 -26.76 25.89 -15.54
CA THR A 11 -26.68 26.12 -14.09
C THR A 11 -27.43 25.04 -13.28
N LEU A 12 -28.35 24.29 -13.90
CA LEU A 12 -29.16 23.31 -13.17
C LEU A 12 -28.45 21.95 -12.99
N ILE A 13 -27.46 21.63 -13.82
CA ILE A 13 -26.71 20.37 -13.72
C ILE A 13 -25.66 20.41 -12.58
N LEU A 14 -25.15 21.59 -12.22
CA LEU A 14 -24.10 21.73 -11.20
C LEU A 14 -24.60 21.62 -9.75
N VAL A 15 -25.90 21.78 -9.47
CA VAL A 15 -26.44 21.70 -8.10
C VAL A 15 -26.82 20.27 -7.71
N GLY A 16 -27.11 19.38 -8.68
CA GLY A 16 -27.55 18.00 -8.41
C GLY A 16 -26.44 17.03 -7.98
N VAL A 17 -25.17 17.32 -8.25
CA VAL A 17 -24.03 16.42 -7.96
C VAL A 17 -23.54 16.53 -6.51
N ALA A 18 -23.84 17.63 -5.81
CA ALA A 18 -23.29 17.90 -4.48
C ALA A 18 -23.92 17.06 -3.34
N PHE A 19 -25.08 16.42 -3.56
CA PHE A 19 -25.81 15.72 -2.49
C PHE A 19 -25.60 14.20 -2.41
N ALA A 20 -24.81 13.61 -3.31
CA ALA A 20 -24.65 12.14 -3.39
C ALA A 20 -23.29 11.61 -2.90
N ILE A 21 -22.52 12.39 -2.13
CA ILE A 21 -21.23 11.97 -1.54
C ILE A 21 -21.29 11.97 0.00
N MET A 22 -22.44 11.62 0.56
CA MET A 22 -22.54 11.32 1.99
C MET A 22 -22.86 9.85 2.15
N THR A 23 -21.81 9.08 2.42
CA THR A 23 -21.75 7.77 3.10
C THR A 23 -20.88 6.75 2.37
N THR A 24 -19.59 7.04 2.18
CA THR A 24 -18.61 5.96 2.27
C THR A 24 -18.47 5.59 3.74
N PRO A 25 -18.86 4.38 4.18
CA PRO A 25 -18.55 3.92 5.52
C PRO A 25 -17.03 3.91 5.63
N GLN A 26 -16.49 4.87 6.38
CA GLN A 26 -15.10 4.88 6.77
C GLN A 26 -14.95 3.66 7.66
N ALA A 27 -14.44 2.56 7.09
CA ALA A 27 -14.18 1.33 7.84
C ALA A 27 -13.44 1.75 9.11
N ALA A 28 -14.07 1.51 10.26
CA ALA A 28 -13.54 1.90 11.54
C ALA A 28 -12.09 1.42 11.58
N LEU A 29 -11.15 2.35 11.74
CA LEU A 29 -9.77 2.05 12.03
C LEU A 29 -9.77 1.45 13.43
N SER A 30 -10.14 0.16 13.53
CA SER A 30 -9.74 -0.66 14.65
C SER A 30 -8.24 -0.45 14.76
N ALA A 31 -7.81 0.16 15.87
CA ALA A 31 -6.40 0.37 16.17
C ALA A 31 -5.74 -0.99 16.13
N SER A 32 -5.23 -1.33 14.95
CA SER A 32 -4.72 -2.66 14.68
C SER A 32 -3.49 -2.78 15.54
N ALA A 33 -3.38 -3.87 16.30
CA ALA A 33 -2.19 -4.12 17.10
C ALA A 33 -0.92 -3.89 16.24
N PRO A 34 0.17 -3.40 16.84
CA PRO A 34 1.44 -3.26 16.14
C PRO A 34 1.75 -4.56 15.39
N ALA A 35 2.04 -4.46 14.10
CA ALA A 35 2.39 -5.64 13.31
C ALA A 35 3.69 -6.22 13.88
N THR A 36 3.68 -7.52 14.17
CA THR A 36 4.84 -8.23 14.69
C THR A 36 5.86 -8.46 13.60
N PHE A 37 7.13 -8.60 13.97
CA PHE A 37 8.17 -8.97 13.02
C PHE A 37 7.89 -10.32 12.33
N ALA A 38 7.32 -11.29 13.06
CA ALA A 38 7.00 -12.61 12.53
C ALA A 38 5.99 -12.55 11.37
N GLU A 39 4.94 -11.73 11.51
CA GLU A 39 3.97 -11.52 10.43
C GLU A 39 4.62 -10.89 9.19
N VAL A 40 5.47 -9.88 9.41
CA VAL A 40 6.21 -9.21 8.32
C VAL A 40 7.16 -10.18 7.63
N GLN A 41 7.90 -10.98 8.40
CA GLN A 41 8.82 -11.97 7.87
C GLN A 41 8.09 -13.00 7.01
N SER A 42 6.90 -13.44 7.42
CA SER A 42 6.07 -14.35 6.62
C SER A 42 5.71 -13.73 5.26
N VAL A 43 5.23 -12.48 5.26
CA VAL A 43 4.93 -11.75 4.02
C VAL A 43 6.18 -11.59 3.15
N VAL A 44 7.30 -11.15 3.71
CA VAL A 44 8.55 -10.96 2.96
C VAL A 44 9.04 -12.28 2.37
N THR A 45 8.94 -13.37 3.13
CA THR A 45 9.30 -14.71 2.68
C THR A 45 8.47 -15.11 1.47
N GLN A 46 7.14 -14.96 1.53
CA GLN A 46 6.24 -15.37 0.47
C GLN A 46 6.29 -14.47 -0.76
N ARG A 47 6.53 -13.16 -0.57
CA ARG A 47 6.34 -12.15 -1.62
C ARG A 47 7.63 -11.59 -2.20
N CYS A 48 8.75 -11.67 -1.47
CA CYS A 48 9.98 -10.97 -1.86
C CYS A 48 11.15 -11.91 -2.18
N THR A 49 11.25 -13.05 -1.49
CA THR A 49 12.45 -13.91 -1.58
C THR A 49 12.64 -14.60 -2.92
N VAL A 50 11.59 -14.70 -3.76
CA VAL A 50 11.70 -15.24 -5.13
C VAL A 50 12.74 -14.47 -5.94
N CYS A 51 12.83 -13.14 -5.77
CA CYS A 51 13.78 -12.27 -6.47
C CYS A 51 14.89 -11.70 -5.56
N HIS A 52 14.72 -11.79 -4.24
CA HIS A 52 15.59 -11.23 -3.22
C HIS A 52 15.94 -12.24 -2.12
N GLY A 53 16.16 -13.50 -2.49
CA GLY A 53 16.53 -14.59 -1.58
C GLY A 53 17.93 -15.11 -1.85
N ALA A 54 18.32 -16.20 -1.20
CA ALA A 54 19.65 -16.79 -1.35
C ALA A 54 19.95 -17.20 -2.82
N GLN A 55 18.94 -17.70 -3.54
CA GLN A 55 19.08 -18.18 -4.92
C GLN A 55 19.15 -17.04 -5.94
N MET A 56 18.52 -15.91 -5.67
CA MET A 56 18.43 -14.78 -6.59
C MET A 56 18.43 -13.47 -5.79
N GLN A 57 19.42 -12.63 -6.05
CA GLN A 57 19.69 -11.40 -5.28
C GLN A 57 19.60 -10.19 -6.21
N HIS A 58 18.39 -9.88 -6.71
CA HIS A 58 18.23 -8.75 -7.61
C HIS A 58 18.75 -7.46 -6.97
N LYS A 59 19.59 -6.74 -7.72
CA LYS A 59 20.26 -5.51 -7.27
C LYS A 59 21.08 -5.71 -5.98
N ASN A 60 21.60 -6.92 -5.77
CA ASN A 60 22.39 -7.28 -4.59
C ASN A 60 21.63 -7.05 -3.26
N VAL A 61 20.31 -7.26 -3.28
CA VAL A 61 19.45 -7.19 -2.08
C VAL A 61 18.99 -8.59 -1.71
N ARG A 62 19.19 -8.94 -0.43
CA ARG A 62 18.70 -10.16 0.20
C ARG A 62 17.67 -9.84 1.26
N LEU A 63 16.67 -10.71 1.40
CA LEU A 63 15.55 -10.59 2.32
C LEU A 63 15.16 -11.96 2.91
N ASP A 64 16.03 -12.96 2.76
CA ASP A 64 15.85 -14.33 3.26
C ASP A 64 16.33 -14.54 4.70
N SER A 65 16.93 -13.52 5.33
CA SER A 65 17.30 -13.54 6.75
C SER A 65 16.64 -12.39 7.51
N PRO A 66 16.28 -12.58 8.78
CA PRO A 66 15.65 -11.52 9.54
C PRO A 66 16.55 -10.28 9.74
N GLU A 67 17.88 -10.44 9.74
CA GLU A 67 18.83 -9.33 9.82
C GLU A 67 18.74 -8.46 8.57
N GLU A 68 18.71 -9.10 7.40
CA GLU A 68 18.64 -8.39 6.13
C GLU A 68 17.27 -7.71 5.93
N ILE A 69 16.17 -8.32 6.41
CA ILE A 69 14.84 -7.68 6.40
C ILE A 69 14.86 -6.37 7.18
N VAL A 70 15.38 -6.38 8.41
CA VAL A 70 15.45 -5.18 9.27
C VAL A 70 16.40 -4.13 8.67
N LYS A 71 17.58 -4.55 8.21
CA LYS A 71 18.57 -3.69 7.54
C LYS A 71 17.98 -3.00 6.30
N HIS A 72 17.03 -3.63 5.62
CA HIS A 72 16.38 -3.08 4.43
C HIS A 72 14.99 -2.51 4.67
N ALA A 73 14.54 -2.38 5.93
CA ALA A 73 13.18 -1.97 6.29
C ALA A 73 12.69 -0.72 5.55
N GLN A 74 13.51 0.34 5.48
CA GLN A 74 13.17 1.56 4.75
C GLN A 74 12.96 1.31 3.26
N ARG A 75 13.80 0.50 2.61
CA ARG A 75 13.66 0.20 1.18
C ARG A 75 12.44 -0.69 0.93
N ILE A 76 12.18 -1.66 1.79
CA ILE A 76 10.97 -2.51 1.73
C ILE A 76 9.73 -1.62 1.80
N TYR A 77 9.65 -0.73 2.79
CA TYR A 77 8.54 0.20 2.94
C TYR A 77 8.36 1.10 1.70
N GLN A 78 9.44 1.71 1.22
CA GLN A 78 9.37 2.59 0.06
C GLN A 78 8.91 1.86 -1.21
N GLN A 79 9.44 0.67 -1.48
CA GLN A 79 9.12 -0.04 -2.73
C GLN A 79 7.77 -0.79 -2.67
N ALA A 80 7.46 -1.41 -1.53
CA ALA A 80 6.27 -2.24 -1.38
C ALA A 80 5.07 -1.48 -0.80
N VAL A 81 5.24 -0.41 -0.05
CA VAL A 81 4.11 0.29 0.57
C VAL A 81 3.83 1.61 -0.14
N VAL A 82 4.86 2.46 -0.28
CA VAL A 82 4.71 3.80 -0.86
C VAL A 82 4.56 3.73 -2.38
N LEU A 83 5.55 3.18 -3.08
CA LEU A 83 5.59 3.18 -4.54
C LEU A 83 4.78 2.03 -5.16
N LYS A 84 4.54 0.97 -4.38
CA LYS A 84 3.90 -0.28 -4.84
C LYS A 84 4.53 -0.88 -6.10
N THR A 85 5.81 -0.59 -6.37
CA THR A 85 6.57 -1.06 -7.54
C THR A 85 7.11 -2.47 -7.35
N MET A 86 7.23 -2.92 -6.10
CA MET A 86 7.62 -4.28 -5.76
C MET A 86 6.46 -5.05 -5.12
N PRO A 87 6.28 -6.34 -5.45
CA PRO A 87 6.98 -7.10 -6.49
C PRO A 87 6.69 -6.54 -7.89
N LYS A 88 7.65 -6.65 -8.82
CA LYS A 88 7.50 -6.15 -10.20
C LYS A 88 6.22 -6.71 -10.81
N ASN A 89 5.36 -5.84 -11.35
CA ASN A 89 4.05 -6.19 -11.92
C ASN A 89 3.16 -7.02 -10.98
N ASN A 90 3.35 -6.89 -9.67
CA ASN A 90 2.72 -7.71 -8.63
C ASN A 90 2.86 -9.23 -8.86
N ALA A 91 4.01 -9.69 -9.35
CA ALA A 91 4.22 -11.09 -9.75
C ALA A 91 3.91 -12.14 -8.66
N THR A 92 4.05 -11.79 -7.37
CA THR A 92 3.75 -12.70 -6.25
C THR A 92 2.39 -12.42 -5.59
N GLN A 93 1.55 -11.58 -6.19
CA GLN A 93 0.21 -11.26 -5.69
C GLN A 93 0.20 -10.73 -4.24
N ILE A 94 1.09 -9.78 -3.91
CA ILE A 94 1.00 -9.12 -2.60
C ILE A 94 -0.28 -8.26 -2.56
N THR A 95 -1.01 -8.37 -1.46
CA THR A 95 -2.28 -7.70 -1.20
C THR A 95 -2.08 -6.36 -0.52
N ASP A 96 -3.09 -5.48 -0.59
CA ASP A 96 -3.05 -4.21 0.15
C ASP A 96 -3.02 -4.42 1.68
N ALA A 97 -3.62 -5.50 2.19
CA ALA A 97 -3.56 -5.85 3.61
C ALA A 97 -2.14 -6.21 4.06
N GLU A 98 -1.41 -6.98 3.26
CA GLU A 98 0.00 -7.30 3.51
C GLU A 98 0.89 -6.06 3.41
N ARG A 99 0.64 -5.16 2.45
CA ARG A 99 1.34 -3.87 2.37
C ARG A 99 1.06 -2.99 3.59
N ALA A 100 -0.20 -2.95 4.05
CA ALA A 100 -0.57 -2.22 5.26
C ALA A 100 0.11 -2.80 6.50
N LEU A 101 0.26 -4.13 6.58
CA LEU A 101 1.00 -4.81 7.65
C LEU A 101 2.47 -4.37 7.68
N ILE A 102 3.15 -4.41 6.54
CA ILE A 102 4.53 -3.90 6.41
C ILE A 102 4.60 -2.42 6.78
N GLY A 103 3.61 -1.64 6.35
CA GLY A 103 3.50 -0.21 6.64
C GLY A 103 3.47 0.06 8.15
N ARG A 104 2.57 -0.60 8.87
CA ARG A 104 2.45 -0.47 10.34
C ARG A 104 3.74 -0.85 11.05
N TRP A 105 4.35 -1.97 10.67
CA TRP A 105 5.63 -2.41 11.24
C TRP A 105 6.74 -1.38 11.03
N PHE A 106 6.89 -0.85 9.81
CA PHE A 106 7.90 0.16 9.53
C PHE A 106 7.67 1.45 10.32
N THR A 107 6.43 1.93 10.37
CA THR A 107 6.08 3.16 11.13
C THR A 107 6.26 2.99 12.64
N ALA A 108 6.21 1.76 13.16
CA ALA A 108 6.51 1.45 14.55
C ALA A 108 8.03 1.34 14.84
N GLY A 109 8.88 1.71 13.89
CA GLY A 109 10.35 1.67 14.03
C GLY A 109 10.98 0.36 13.58
N ALA A 110 10.25 -0.46 12.80
CA ALA A 110 10.72 -1.75 12.28
C ALA A 110 11.33 -2.68 13.36
N PRO A 111 10.62 -2.92 14.49
CA PRO A 111 11.14 -3.75 15.57
C PRO A 111 11.40 -5.18 15.07
N ARG A 112 12.50 -5.78 15.54
CA ARG A 112 12.86 -7.18 15.24
C ARG A 112 12.18 -8.20 16.18
N ARG A 113 11.71 -7.73 17.33
CA ARG A 113 11.13 -8.54 18.40
C ARG A 113 9.61 -8.51 18.33
#